data_AF-A0A8J8JT38-F1
#
_entry.id   AF-A0A8J8JT38-F1
#
_cell.length_a   1.000
_cell.length_b   1.000
_cell.length_c   1.000
_cell.angle_alpha   90.00
_cell.angle_beta   90.00
_cell.angle_gamma   90.00
#
_symmetry.space_group_name_H-M   'P 1'
#
loop_
_entity.id
_entity.type
_entity.pdbx_description
1 polymer ?
#
loop_
_entity_poly.entity_id
_entity_poly.type
_entity_poly.pdbx_seq_one_letter_code
_entity_poly.pdbx_strand_id
1 'polypeptide(L)'
;MNNDNKKSAIQKMLGDFAPKLVEYTDNVLFGDVWEGKELSPRDRSLITVAALVAGEHNGQLKYHLGRAKDNGLTETELVGVITHLAFYTGWPRAMTAIMIAKEMFESTE
;
A
#
# COMPACT_ATOMS: atom_id res chain seq x y z
N MET A 1 31.76 0.48 -12.49
CA MET A 1 30.99 0.16 -11.27
C MET A 1 29.62 -0.33 -11.73
N ASN A 2 29.29 -1.61 -11.48
CA ASN A 2 28.07 -2.23 -12.00
C ASN A 2 26.82 -1.50 -11.51
N ASN A 3 26.07 -0.92 -12.44
CA ASN A 3 24.84 -0.16 -12.18
C ASN A 3 23.66 -1.09 -11.79
N ASP A 4 23.86 -2.41 -11.81
CA ASP A 4 22.85 -3.43 -11.53
C ASP A 4 22.45 -3.51 -10.05
N ASN A 5 23.27 -2.98 -9.14
CA ASN A 5 22.99 -3.02 -7.70
C ASN A 5 22.04 -1.90 -7.22
N LYS A 6 21.52 -1.07 -8.14
CA LYS A 6 20.64 0.07 -7.84
C LYS A 6 19.18 -0.10 -8.32
N LYS A 7 18.86 -1.21 -8.96
CA LYS A 7 17.50 -1.48 -9.50
C LYS A 7 16.53 -1.79 -8.36
N SER A 8 15.39 -1.07 -8.32
CA SER A 8 14.29 -1.33 -7.39
C SER A 8 13.74 -2.76 -7.56
N ALA A 9 13.01 -3.28 -6.58
CA ALA A 9 12.42 -4.62 -6.67
C ALA A 9 11.52 -4.76 -7.91
N ILE A 10 10.78 -3.70 -8.24
CA ILE A 10 9.88 -3.66 -9.40
C ILE A 10 10.66 -3.60 -10.73
N GLN A 11 11.83 -2.94 -10.78
CA GLN A 11 12.74 -2.99 -11.94
C GLN A 11 13.25 -4.39 -12.21
N LYS A 12 13.60 -5.15 -11.16
CA LYS A 12 14.05 -6.53 -11.33
C LYS A 12 12.93 -7.46 -11.81
N MET A 13 11.68 -7.18 -11.43
CA MET A 13 10.53 -8.02 -11.75
C MET A 13 9.92 -7.71 -13.12
N LEU A 14 9.79 -6.43 -13.48
CA LEU A 14 9.03 -5.97 -14.65
C LEU A 14 9.81 -5.02 -15.57
N GLY A 15 11.06 -4.69 -15.27
CA GLY A 15 11.82 -3.69 -16.02
C GLY A 15 11.98 -4.01 -17.50
N ASP A 16 12.22 -5.28 -17.84
CA ASP A 16 12.37 -5.71 -19.23
C ASP A 16 11.02 -5.87 -19.96
N PHE A 17 9.94 -6.15 -19.22
CA PHE A 17 8.61 -6.41 -19.77
C PHE A 17 7.78 -5.14 -19.95
N ALA A 18 7.80 -4.25 -18.96
CA ALA A 18 6.99 -3.02 -18.93
C ALA A 18 7.82 -1.81 -18.43
N PRO A 19 8.92 -1.45 -19.12
CA PRO A 19 9.90 -0.47 -18.63
C PRO A 19 9.29 0.88 -18.25
N LYS A 20 8.32 1.36 -19.04
CA LYS A 20 7.71 2.67 -18.79
C LYS A 20 6.80 2.68 -17.55
N LEU A 21 6.10 1.57 -17.27
CA LEU A 21 5.30 1.45 -16.06
C LEU A 21 6.21 1.45 -14.82
N VAL A 22 7.34 0.77 -14.90
CA VAL A 22 8.31 0.76 -13.81
C VAL A 22 8.92 2.15 -13.61
N GLU A 23 9.27 2.85 -14.68
CA GLU A 23 9.73 4.24 -14.62
C GLU A 23 8.71 5.17 -13.93
N TYR A 24 7.42 5.05 -14.27
CA TYR A 24 6.37 5.83 -13.59
C TYR A 24 6.22 5.44 -12.12
N THR A 25 6.38 4.17 -11.79
CA THR A 25 6.29 3.69 -10.40
C THR A 25 7.44 4.25 -9.57
N ASP A 26 8.67 4.17 -10.07
CA ASP A 26 9.85 4.64 -9.36
C ASP A 26 9.88 6.17 -9.27
N ASN A 27 9.71 6.88 -10.39
CA ASN A 27 9.99 8.32 -10.46
C ASN A 27 8.78 9.20 -10.14
N VAL A 28 7.59 8.84 -10.64
CA VAL A 28 6.40 9.69 -10.51
C VAL A 28 5.62 9.31 -9.25
N LEU A 29 5.30 8.03 -9.08
CA LEU A 29 4.54 7.58 -7.93
C LEU A 29 5.39 7.72 -6.66
N PHE A 30 6.43 6.91 -6.50
CA PHE A 30 7.20 6.90 -5.26
C PHE A 30 8.22 8.03 -5.15
N GLY A 31 8.80 8.49 -6.26
CA GLY A 31 9.81 9.55 -6.26
C GLY A 31 9.28 10.99 -6.19
N ASP A 32 7.97 11.20 -6.38
CA ASP A 32 7.35 12.53 -6.37
C ASP A 32 6.06 12.53 -5.54
N VAL A 33 5.00 11.85 -6.00
CA VAL A 33 3.67 11.90 -5.35
C VAL A 33 3.69 11.44 -3.89
N TRP A 34 4.50 10.42 -3.55
CA TRP A 34 4.65 9.96 -2.16
C TRP A 34 5.56 10.85 -1.31
N GLU A 35 6.42 11.67 -1.93
CA GLU A 35 7.35 12.61 -1.27
C GLU A 35 6.77 14.03 -1.11
N GLY A 36 5.58 14.29 -1.66
CA GLY A 36 4.89 15.57 -1.53
C GLY A 36 4.72 16.00 -0.06
N LYS A 37 4.68 17.31 0.19
CA LYS A 37 4.66 17.88 1.56
C LYS A 37 3.25 18.22 2.08
N GLU A 38 2.24 18.08 1.24
CA GLU A 38 0.85 18.48 1.51
C GLU A 38 0.13 17.49 2.42
N LEU A 39 0.51 16.21 2.36
CA LEU A 39 0.05 15.14 3.25
C LEU A 39 1.25 14.40 3.83
N SER A 40 1.15 14.08 5.12
CA SER A 40 2.16 13.27 5.79
C SER A 40 2.24 11.86 5.18
N PRO A 41 3.38 11.16 5.27
CA PRO A 41 3.46 9.76 4.84
C PRO A 41 2.43 8.86 5.53
N ARG A 42 2.11 9.16 6.81
CA ARG A 42 1.06 8.49 7.57
C ARG A 42 -0.30 8.65 6.88
N ASP A 43 -0.70 9.88 6.58
CA ASP A 43 -2.02 10.15 6.00
C ASP A 43 -2.13 9.69 4.54
N ARG A 44 -1.03 9.74 3.77
CA ARG A 44 -0.95 9.14 2.42
C ARG A 44 -1.16 7.63 2.48
N SER A 45 -0.56 6.94 3.45
CA SER A 45 -0.79 5.51 3.64
C SER A 45 -2.24 5.23 4.05
N LEU A 46 -2.81 6.01 4.97
CA LEU A 46 -4.20 5.88 5.41
C LEU A 46 -5.18 5.95 4.24
N ILE A 47 -5.08 6.98 3.40
CA ILE A 47 -6.00 7.15 2.27
C ILE A 47 -5.75 6.12 1.18
N THR A 48 -4.51 5.66 1.00
CA THR A 48 -4.19 4.58 0.04
C THR A 48 -4.85 3.27 0.48
N VAL A 49 -4.73 2.90 1.76
CA VAL A 49 -5.42 1.72 2.31
C VAL A 49 -6.93 1.84 2.10
N ALA A 50 -7.51 3.00 2.43
CA ALA A 50 -8.94 3.22 2.25
C ALA A 50 -9.39 3.05 0.79
N ALA A 51 -8.63 3.62 -0.16
CA ALA A 51 -8.91 3.49 -1.59
C ALA A 51 -8.79 2.04 -2.10
N LEU A 52 -7.79 1.29 -1.63
CA LEU A 52 -7.61 -0.11 -2.02
C LEU A 52 -8.73 -1.00 -1.50
N VAL A 53 -9.20 -0.76 -0.27
CA VAL A 53 -10.37 -1.46 0.30
C VAL A 53 -11.63 -1.12 -0.50
N ALA A 54 -11.85 0.17 -0.79
CA ALA A 54 -13.01 0.62 -1.55
C ALA A 54 -13.03 0.05 -2.98
N GLY A 55 -11.86 -0.10 -3.61
CA GLY A 55 -11.71 -0.61 -4.98
C GLY A 55 -11.52 -2.13 -5.10
N GLU A 56 -11.54 -2.88 -3.99
CA GLU A 56 -11.30 -4.34 -3.96
C GLU A 56 -9.93 -4.74 -4.55
N HIS A 57 -8.93 -3.88 -4.39
CA HIS A 57 -7.56 -4.10 -4.89
C HIS A 57 -6.71 -4.93 -3.92
N ASN A 58 -7.24 -6.10 -3.54
CA ASN A 58 -6.72 -6.96 -2.47
C ASN A 58 -5.25 -7.36 -2.66
N GLY A 59 -4.80 -7.55 -3.92
CA GLY A 59 -3.42 -7.92 -4.22
C GLY A 59 -2.38 -6.85 -3.86
N GLN A 60 -2.79 -5.60 -3.69
CA GLN A 60 -1.92 -4.49 -3.25
C GLN A 60 -2.08 -4.17 -1.76
N LEU A 61 -3.19 -4.60 -1.16
CA LEU A 61 -3.57 -4.20 0.19
C LEU A 61 -2.53 -4.65 1.24
N LYS A 62 -2.00 -5.88 1.15
CA LYS A 62 -1.00 -6.39 2.10
C LYS A 62 0.27 -5.52 2.13
N TYR A 63 0.78 -5.13 0.96
CA TYR A 63 1.95 -4.24 0.86
C TYR A 63 1.66 -2.87 1.50
N HIS A 64 0.52 -2.27 1.19
CA HIS A 64 0.18 -0.93 1.70
C HIS A 64 -0.23 -0.91 3.17
N LEU A 65 -0.74 -2.02 3.74
CA LEU A 65 -0.90 -2.17 5.19
C LEU A 65 0.46 -2.19 5.91
N GLY A 66 1.46 -2.87 5.36
CA GLY A 66 2.85 -2.82 5.85
C GLY A 66 3.41 -1.41 5.82
N ARG A 67 3.33 -0.77 4.66
CA ARG A 67 3.79 0.63 4.50
C ARG A 67 3.03 1.62 5.38
N ALA A 68 1.76 1.35 5.69
CA ALA A 68 1.00 2.15 6.64
C ALA A 68 1.55 2.04 8.06
N LYS A 69 1.89 0.83 8.50
CA LYS A 69 2.55 0.61 9.80
C LYS A 69 3.92 1.28 9.86
N ASP A 70 4.74 1.13 8.82
CA ASP A 70 6.06 1.77 8.75
C ASP A 70 5.95 3.31 8.82
N ASN A 71 4.87 3.86 8.27
CA ASN A 71 4.58 5.30 8.32
C ASN A 71 3.84 5.74 9.60
N GLY A 72 3.68 4.87 10.59
CA GLY A 72 3.19 5.22 11.94
C GLY A 72 1.70 5.02 12.19
N LEU A 73 0.98 4.29 11.33
CA LEU A 73 -0.37 3.80 11.66
C LEU A 73 -0.29 2.56 12.54
N THR A 74 -1.10 2.53 13.59
CA THR A 74 -1.25 1.35 14.45
C THR A 74 -2.20 0.33 13.82
N GLU A 75 -2.09 -0.93 14.23
CA GLU A 75 -3.04 -1.98 13.82
C GLU A 75 -4.47 -1.64 14.24
N THR A 76 -4.65 -1.04 15.43
CA THR A 76 -5.95 -0.59 15.92
C THR A 76 -6.57 0.48 15.00
N GLU A 77 -5.79 1.45 14.54
CA GLU A 77 -6.27 2.47 13.59
C GLU A 77 -6.64 1.84 12.25
N LEU A 78 -5.83 0.91 11.72
CA LEU A 78 -6.11 0.23 10.46
C LEU A 78 -7.38 -0.64 10.53
N VAL A 79 -7.58 -1.37 11.64
CA VAL A 79 -8.82 -2.09 11.92
C VAL A 79 -10.00 -1.13 11.99
N GLY A 80 -9.83 0.02 12.66
CA GLY A 80 -10.86 1.06 12.77
C GLY A 80 -11.28 1.61 11.40
N VAL A 81 -10.30 1.87 10.52
CA VAL A 81 -10.54 2.37 9.15
C VAL A 81 -11.30 1.36 8.31
N ILE A 82 -10.86 0.09 8.29
CA ILE A 82 -11.53 -0.96 7.54
C ILE A 82 -12.97 -1.16 8.05
N THR A 83 -13.16 -1.13 9.36
CA THR A 83 -14.49 -1.23 9.99
C THR A 83 -15.37 -0.05 9.59
N HIS A 84 -14.84 1.17 9.60
CA HIS A 84 -15.58 2.35 9.17
C HIS A 84 -16.00 2.27 7.70
N LEU A 85 -15.11 1.75 6.84
CA LEU A 85 -15.39 1.57 5.41
C LEU A 85 -16.48 0.53 5.13
N ALA A 86 -16.78 -0.38 6.05
CA ALA A 86 -17.89 -1.32 5.89
C ALA A 86 -19.23 -0.61 5.64
N PHE A 87 -19.42 0.57 6.24
CA PHE A 87 -20.61 1.40 6.09
C PHE A 87 -20.67 2.18 4.77
N TYR A 88 -19.52 2.49 4.17
CA TYR A 88 -19.44 3.31 2.95
C TYR A 88 -19.19 2.50 1.68
N THR A 89 -18.57 1.34 1.81
CA THR A 89 -18.11 0.51 0.70
C THR A 89 -18.76 -0.87 0.69
N GLY A 90 -19.49 -1.22 1.75
CA GLY A 90 -20.20 -2.48 1.89
C GLY A 90 -19.43 -3.53 2.70
N TRP A 91 -20.19 -4.38 3.40
CA TRP A 91 -19.67 -5.42 4.29
C TRP A 91 -18.70 -6.41 3.63
N PRO A 92 -18.94 -6.91 2.39
CA PRO A 92 -18.04 -7.87 1.75
C PRO A 92 -16.61 -7.35 1.54
N ARG A 93 -16.47 -6.06 1.19
CA ARG A 93 -15.18 -5.41 0.98
C ARG A 93 -14.40 -5.30 2.28
N ALA A 94 -15.05 -4.81 3.33
CA ALA A 94 -14.46 -4.69 4.65
C ALA A 94 -14.07 -6.07 5.24
N MET A 95 -14.92 -7.08 5.09
CA MET A 95 -14.61 -8.45 5.54
C MET A 95 -13.40 -9.05 4.83
N THR A 96 -13.28 -8.84 3.52
CA THR A 96 -12.10 -9.30 2.76
C THR A 96 -10.84 -8.59 3.23
N ALA A 97 -10.90 -7.27 3.38
CA ALA A 97 -9.79 -6.46 3.84
C ALA A 97 -9.33 -6.81 5.27
N ILE A 98 -10.28 -7.05 6.19
CA ILE A 98 -9.94 -7.36 7.59
C ILE A 98 -9.29 -8.74 7.73
N MET A 99 -9.68 -9.71 6.91
CA MET A 99 -9.02 -11.03 6.88
C MET A 99 -7.56 -10.91 6.41
N ILE A 100 -7.30 -10.09 5.39
CA ILE A 100 -5.94 -9.81 4.91
C ILE A 100 -5.11 -9.11 6.00
N ALA A 101 -5.71 -8.12 6.68
CA ALA A 101 -5.05 -7.41 7.77
C ALA A 101 -4.70 -8.36 8.94
N LYS A 102 -5.65 -9.21 9.35
CA LYS A 102 -5.45 -10.22 10.39
C LYS A 102 -4.29 -11.16 10.06
N GLU A 103 -4.27 -11.74 8.86
CA GLU A 103 -3.18 -12.62 8.42
C GLU A 103 -1.81 -11.93 8.50
N MET A 104 -1.73 -10.67 8.04
CA MET A 104 -0.49 -9.91 8.06
C MET A 104 -0.02 -9.60 9.48
N PHE A 105 -0.93 -9.20 10.38
CA PHE A 105 -0.57 -8.79 11.74
C PHE A 105 -0.15 -10.00 12.59
N GLU A 106 -0.84 -11.12 12.45
CA GLU A 106 -0.52 -12.37 13.17
C GLU A 106 0.75 -13.07 12.65
N SER A 107 1.16 -12.79 11.40
CA SER A 107 2.40 -13.37 10.83
C SER A 107 3.69 -12.67 11.29
N THR A 108 3.61 -11.71 12.22
CA THR A 108 4.78 -10.91 12.66
C THR A 108 5.28 -11.31 14.07
N GLU A 109 4.92 -12.53 14.53
CA GLU A 109 5.52 -13.17 15.72
C GLU A 109 6.83 -13.91 15.41
#